data_AF-A0A9D1T3C1-F1
#
_entry.id   AF-A0A9D1T3C1-F1
#
_cell.length_a   1.000
_cell.length_b   1.000
_cell.length_c   1.000
_cell.angle_alpha   90.00
_cell.angle_beta   90.00
_cell.angle_gamma   90.00
#
_symmetry.space_group_name_H-M   'P 1'
#
loop_
_entity.id
_entity.type
_entity.pdbx_description
1 polymer ?
#
loop_
_entity_poly.entity_id
_entity_poly.type
_entity_poly.pdbx_seq_one_letter_code
_entity_poly.pdbx_strand_id
1 'polypeptide(L)'
;MRAPRHRSGRAALRAGFTLIELLVVIVIIAILTGSFGVSFLSAQETARITRATAESRELGNAIRLYLMEPDANGDLPSLSDLGLGTGERSDISSATTRILTGESGDKVYFQAAEDALWDNGLVDPWGNPYYITVREIQPNAQPDPEDYEIVVPIQGRHRALEPNGGSSGAAP
;
A
#
# COMPACT_ATOMS: atom_id res chain seq x y z
N MET A 1 62.02 63.55 -1.59
CA MET A 1 61.64 62.18 -2.01
C MET A 1 60.49 61.69 -1.14
N ARG A 2 59.41 61.24 -1.81
CA ARG A 2 58.23 60.44 -1.35
C ARG A 2 57.28 61.01 -0.28
N ALA A 3 56.09 61.39 -0.77
CA ALA A 3 54.86 61.58 0.00
C ALA A 3 54.22 60.24 0.43
N PRO A 4 53.46 60.20 1.54
CA PRO A 4 52.76 59.02 2.00
C PRO A 4 51.50 58.75 1.16
N ARG A 5 51.27 57.48 0.81
CA ARG A 5 50.09 57.01 0.06
C ARG A 5 48.95 56.67 1.01
N HIS A 6 47.81 57.32 0.80
CA HIS A 6 46.55 57.01 1.48
C HIS A 6 46.02 55.64 1.04
N ARG A 7 46.09 54.62 1.91
CA ARG A 7 45.41 53.34 1.69
C ARG A 7 43.93 53.50 2.07
N SER A 8 43.10 53.70 1.07
CA SER A 8 41.64 53.67 1.24
C SER A 8 41.19 52.21 1.41
N GLY A 9 41.11 51.73 2.65
CA GLY A 9 40.44 50.49 2.98
C GLY A 9 38.93 50.67 2.79
N ARG A 10 38.32 49.89 1.89
CA ARG A 10 36.85 49.78 1.83
C ARG A 10 36.38 49.19 3.17
N ALA A 11 35.78 50.01 4.01
CA ALA A 11 35.11 49.53 5.21
C ALA A 11 34.03 48.54 4.77
N ALA A 12 34.18 47.27 5.14
CA ALA A 12 33.10 46.30 5.03
C ALA A 12 31.93 46.82 5.87
N LEU A 13 30.85 47.25 5.21
CA LEU A 13 29.62 47.66 5.87
C LEU A 13 29.15 46.47 6.70
N ARG A 14 29.31 46.56 8.03
CA ARG A 14 28.71 45.62 8.96
C ARG A 14 27.20 45.86 8.91
N ALA A 15 26.50 45.07 8.10
CA ALA A 15 25.04 45.05 8.09
C ALA A 15 24.58 44.47 9.45
N GLY A 16 23.97 45.31 10.27
CA GLY A 16 23.30 44.89 11.49
C GLY A 16 21.91 44.36 11.15
N PHE A 17 21.55 43.22 11.73
CA PHE A 17 20.23 42.62 11.60
C PHE A 17 19.26 43.26 12.60
N THR A 18 18.08 43.67 12.16
CA THR A 18 17.09 44.29 13.03
C THR A 18 16.20 43.24 13.72
N LEU A 19 15.77 43.52 14.96
CA LEU A 19 14.81 42.66 15.67
C LEU A 19 13.48 42.53 14.90
N ILE A 20 13.09 43.59 14.17
CA ILE A 20 11.86 43.58 13.37
C ILE A 20 11.98 42.68 12.14
N GLU A 21 13.15 42.62 11.50
CA GLU A 21 13.42 41.65 10.41
C GLU A 21 13.32 40.20 10.91
N LEU A 22 13.78 39.91 12.12
CA LEU A 22 13.57 38.58 12.70
C LEU A 22 12.09 38.32 12.99
N LEU A 23 11.42 39.31 13.58
CA LEU A 23 10.04 39.18 14.05
C LEU A 23 9.09 38.90 12.89
N VAL A 24 9.23 39.60 11.76
CA VAL A 24 8.38 39.34 10.59
C VAL A 24 8.64 37.94 10.01
N VAL A 25 9.89 37.46 10.01
CA VAL A 25 10.24 36.14 9.49
C VAL A 25 9.59 35.03 10.31
N ILE A 26 9.67 35.08 11.64
CA ILE A 26 9.05 34.06 12.49
C ILE A 26 7.52 34.07 12.37
N VAL A 27 6.91 35.24 12.18
CA VAL A 27 5.46 35.37 11.94
C VAL A 27 5.06 34.72 10.62
N ILE A 28 5.82 34.96 9.55
CA ILE A 28 5.56 34.34 8.24
C ILE A 28 5.74 32.82 8.33
N ILE A 29 6.80 32.33 8.97
CA ILE A 29 7.03 30.89 9.18
C ILE A 29 5.85 30.27 9.95
N ALA A 30 5.38 30.90 11.03
CA ALA A 30 4.26 30.39 11.83
C ALA A 30 2.96 30.25 11.01
N ILE A 31 2.65 31.22 10.14
CA ILE A 31 1.47 31.17 9.26
C ILE A 31 1.61 30.05 8.22
N LEU A 32 2.78 29.97 7.56
CA LEU A 32 3.05 28.96 6.55
C LEU A 32 2.95 27.57 7.15
N THR A 33 3.72 27.27 8.20
CA THR A 33 3.74 25.96 8.86
C THR A 33 2.38 25.59 9.46
N GLY A 34 1.63 26.57 9.98
CA GLY A 34 0.27 26.36 10.48
C GLY A 34 -0.75 25.95 9.41
N SER A 35 -0.61 26.44 8.17
CA SER A 35 -1.55 26.10 7.09
C SER A 35 -1.27 24.76 6.41
N PHE A 36 -0.01 24.30 6.39
CA PHE A 36 0.39 23.04 5.74
C PHE A 36 -0.09 21.77 6.46
N GLY A 37 -0.33 21.83 7.78
CA GLY A 37 -0.61 20.64 8.58
C GLY A 37 -1.96 19.96 8.28
N VAL A 38 -2.97 20.71 7.88
CA VAL A 38 -4.36 20.19 7.79
C VAL A 38 -4.57 19.32 6.52
N SER A 39 -3.96 19.68 5.39
CA SER A 39 -4.11 18.94 4.12
C SER A 39 -3.23 17.69 4.04
N PHE A 40 -2.12 17.67 4.79
CA PHE A 40 -1.17 16.56 4.77
C PHE A 40 -1.79 15.24 5.25
N LEU A 41 -2.61 15.29 6.31
CA LEU A 41 -3.27 14.08 6.85
C LEU A 41 -4.26 13.47 5.85
N SER A 42 -5.05 14.29 5.15
CA SER A 42 -5.96 13.81 4.11
C SER A 42 -5.24 13.24 2.88
N ALA A 43 -4.11 13.84 2.50
CA ALA A 43 -3.32 13.36 1.38
C ALA A 43 -2.67 12.00 1.69
N GLN A 44 -2.14 11.83 2.90
CA GLN A 44 -1.57 10.56 3.35
C GLN A 44 -2.63 9.44 3.37
N GLU A 45 -3.83 9.72 3.88
CA GLU A 45 -4.91 8.72 3.91
C GLU A 45 -5.38 8.35 2.50
N THR A 46 -5.48 9.34 1.60
CA THR A 46 -5.82 9.10 0.19
C THR A 46 -4.77 8.21 -0.48
N ALA A 47 -3.48 8.47 -0.24
CA ALA A 47 -2.39 7.64 -0.75
C ALA A 47 -2.49 6.19 -0.25
N ARG A 48 -2.82 5.98 1.03
CA ARG A 48 -3.06 4.64 1.59
C ARG A 48 -4.23 3.92 0.91
N ILE A 49 -5.36 4.60 0.70
CA ILE A 49 -6.53 4.03 0.02
C ILE A 49 -6.18 3.66 -1.42
N THR A 50 -5.51 4.56 -2.16
CA THR A 50 -5.09 4.31 -3.54
C THR A 50 -4.17 3.10 -3.63
N ARG A 51 -3.17 3.02 -2.74
CA ARG A 51 -2.26 1.88 -2.64
C ARG A 51 -3.01 0.58 -2.35
N ALA A 52 -3.84 0.56 -1.32
CA ALA A 52 -4.57 -0.65 -0.93
C ALA A 52 -5.51 -1.15 -2.04
N THR A 53 -6.09 -0.23 -2.82
CA THR A 53 -6.95 -0.54 -3.96
C THR A 53 -6.16 -1.13 -5.13
N ALA A 54 -4.97 -0.60 -5.42
CA ALA A 54 -4.10 -1.13 -6.45
C ALA A 54 -3.62 -2.54 -6.08
N GLU A 55 -3.09 -2.71 -4.87
CA GLU A 55 -2.62 -4.00 -4.33
C GLU A 55 -3.74 -5.05 -4.34
N SER A 56 -4.95 -4.71 -3.89
CA SER A 56 -6.13 -5.60 -3.93
C SER A 56 -6.43 -6.15 -5.34
N ARG A 57 -6.37 -5.28 -6.36
CA ARG A 57 -6.60 -5.68 -7.75
C ARG A 57 -5.45 -6.52 -8.31
N GLU A 58 -4.22 -6.12 -8.00
CA GLU A 58 -3.02 -6.86 -8.41
C GLU A 58 -3.00 -8.26 -7.82
N LEU A 59 -3.41 -8.43 -6.56
CA LEU A 59 -3.55 -9.74 -5.92
C LEU A 59 -4.58 -10.63 -6.61
N GLY A 60 -5.76 -10.07 -6.92
CA GLY A 60 -6.77 -10.81 -7.67
C GLY A 60 -6.28 -11.26 -9.04
N ASN A 61 -5.54 -10.41 -9.74
CA ASN A 61 -4.94 -10.76 -11.03
C ASN A 61 -3.79 -11.77 -10.88
N ALA A 62 -2.94 -11.64 -9.87
CA ALA A 62 -1.82 -12.54 -9.62
C ALA A 62 -2.32 -13.99 -9.40
N ILE A 63 -3.41 -14.15 -8.65
CA ILE A 63 -4.02 -15.47 -8.42
C ILE A 63 -4.60 -16.05 -9.72
N ARG A 64 -5.27 -15.23 -10.55
CA ARG A 64 -5.76 -15.69 -11.86
C ARG A 64 -4.62 -16.16 -12.75
N LEU A 65 -3.55 -15.36 -12.83
CA LEU A 65 -2.37 -15.69 -13.62
C LEU A 65 -1.70 -16.97 -13.10
N TYR A 66 -1.66 -17.16 -11.78
CA TYR A 66 -1.16 -18.39 -11.19
C TYR A 66 -1.98 -19.60 -11.65
N LEU A 67 -3.31 -19.56 -11.51
CA LEU A 67 -4.21 -20.68 -11.88
C LEU A 67 -4.22 -21.01 -13.38
N MET A 68 -3.87 -20.06 -14.24
CA MET A 68 -3.86 -20.24 -15.69
C MET A 68 -2.51 -20.75 -16.23
N GLU A 69 -1.44 -20.68 -15.43
CA GLU A 69 -0.09 -21.00 -15.87
C GLU A 69 0.28 -22.43 -15.46
N PRO A 70 0.55 -23.34 -16.41
CA PRO A 70 0.98 -24.70 -16.09
C PRO A 70 2.34 -24.73 -15.39
N ASP A 71 2.51 -25.72 -14.52
CA ASP A 71 3.80 -26.03 -13.89
C ASP A 71 4.79 -26.66 -14.88
N ALA A 72 5.98 -27.04 -14.39
CA ALA A 72 7.01 -27.68 -15.22
C ALA A 72 6.60 -29.05 -15.78
N ASN A 73 5.59 -29.71 -15.19
CA ASN A 73 5.07 -31.00 -15.63
C ASN A 73 3.88 -30.85 -16.60
N GLY A 74 3.37 -29.62 -16.77
CA GLY A 74 2.22 -29.31 -17.60
C GLY A 74 0.88 -29.40 -16.87
N ASP A 75 0.90 -29.54 -15.54
CA ASP A 75 -0.29 -29.56 -14.71
C ASP A 75 -0.69 -28.13 -14.33
N LEU A 76 -2.00 -27.84 -14.38
CA LEU A 76 -2.53 -26.55 -13.94
C LEU A 76 -2.63 -26.52 -12.41
N PRO A 77 -2.17 -25.44 -11.76
CA PRO A 77 -2.26 -25.32 -10.32
C PRO A 77 -3.69 -25.02 -9.88
N SER A 78 -3.95 -25.29 -8.60
CA SER A 78 -5.27 -25.22 -7.98
C SER A 78 -5.32 -24.19 -6.85
N LEU A 79 -6.53 -23.77 -6.47
CA LEU A 79 -6.72 -22.88 -5.31
C LEU A 79 -6.18 -23.48 -4.00
N SER A 80 -6.23 -24.81 -3.86
CA SER A 80 -5.68 -25.53 -2.71
C SER A 80 -4.17 -25.37 -2.57
N ASP A 81 -3.43 -25.20 -3.65
CA ASP A 81 -1.97 -25.00 -3.61
C ASP A 81 -1.61 -23.65 -2.95
N LEU A 82 -2.51 -22.67 -3.08
CA LEU A 82 -2.43 -21.39 -2.40
C LEU A 82 -3.03 -21.42 -0.98
N GLY A 83 -3.56 -22.56 -0.52
CA GLY A 83 -4.29 -22.66 0.74
C GLY A 83 -5.64 -21.93 0.73
N LEU A 84 -6.20 -21.68 -0.45
CA LEU A 84 -7.47 -20.96 -0.62
C LEU A 84 -8.62 -21.93 -0.88
N GLY A 85 -9.77 -21.67 -0.24
CA GLY A 85 -11.03 -22.38 -0.49
C GLY A 85 -12.02 -21.56 -1.31
N THR A 86 -12.93 -22.24 -2.01
CA THR A 86 -14.10 -21.59 -2.61
C THR A 86 -15.17 -21.33 -1.55
N GLY A 87 -15.83 -20.18 -1.62
CA GLY A 87 -16.93 -19.82 -0.70
C GLY A 87 -16.51 -19.43 0.73
N GLU A 88 -15.25 -19.64 1.11
CA GLU A 88 -14.71 -19.26 2.41
C GLU A 88 -13.83 -18.01 2.32
N ARG A 89 -13.84 -17.19 3.39
CA ARG A 89 -12.92 -16.08 3.53
C ARG A 89 -11.59 -16.61 4.06
N SER A 90 -10.57 -16.60 3.22
CA SER A 90 -9.21 -17.01 3.57
C SER A 90 -8.32 -15.77 3.69
N ASP A 91 -7.41 -15.74 4.65
CA ASP A 91 -6.34 -14.76 4.71
C ASP A 91 -5.24 -15.10 3.68
N ILE A 92 -4.52 -14.08 3.20
CA ILE A 92 -3.32 -14.30 2.38
C ILE A 92 -2.22 -14.79 3.33
N SER A 93 -2.21 -16.10 3.51
CA SER A 93 -1.28 -16.80 4.39
C SER A 93 0.17 -16.64 3.91
N SER A 94 1.09 -17.03 4.77
CA SER A 94 2.51 -17.10 4.45
C SER A 94 2.88 -18.05 3.32
N ALA A 95 2.07 -19.07 3.06
CA ALA A 95 2.28 -19.94 1.92
C ALA A 95 1.90 -19.22 0.62
N THR A 96 0.74 -18.57 0.60
CA THR A 96 0.23 -17.80 -0.55
C THR A 96 1.19 -16.67 -0.92
N THR A 97 1.67 -15.90 0.07
CA THR A 97 2.61 -14.80 -0.15
C THR A 97 3.90 -15.29 -0.80
N ARG A 98 4.48 -16.40 -0.32
CA ARG A 98 5.73 -16.96 -0.85
C ARG A 98 5.60 -17.44 -2.29
N ILE A 99 4.47 -18.06 -2.62
CA ILE A 99 4.18 -18.55 -3.98
C ILE A 99 4.00 -17.36 -4.93
N LEU A 100 3.16 -16.38 -4.55
CA LEU A 100 2.86 -15.25 -5.43
C LEU A 100 4.07 -14.31 -5.60
N THR A 101 4.93 -14.17 -4.59
CA THR A 101 6.14 -13.33 -4.66
C THR A 101 7.36 -14.04 -5.25
N GLY A 102 7.27 -15.34 -5.54
CA GLY A 102 8.36 -16.13 -6.11
C GLY A 102 9.55 -16.33 -5.17
N GLU A 103 9.36 -16.23 -3.84
CA GLU A 103 10.44 -16.36 -2.85
C GLU A 103 11.17 -17.73 -2.93
N SER A 104 10.48 -18.77 -3.42
CA SER A 104 11.07 -20.10 -3.61
C SER A 104 11.85 -20.30 -4.92
N GLY A 105 12.13 -19.22 -5.67
CA GLY A 105 12.74 -19.31 -7.01
C GLY A 105 11.74 -19.66 -8.11
N ASP A 106 10.44 -19.56 -7.80
CA ASP A 106 9.34 -19.78 -8.74
C ASP A 106 8.93 -18.48 -9.43
N LYS A 107 8.04 -18.54 -10.43
CA LYS A 107 7.56 -17.36 -11.15
C LYS A 107 6.95 -16.33 -10.18
N VAL A 108 7.28 -15.05 -10.38
CA VAL A 108 6.73 -13.94 -9.59
C VAL A 108 5.43 -13.47 -10.24
N TYR A 109 4.32 -13.58 -9.50
CA TYR A 109 2.99 -13.14 -9.93
C TYR A 109 2.57 -11.83 -9.26
N PHE A 110 3.09 -11.55 -8.07
CA PHE A 110 2.79 -10.37 -7.27
C PHE A 110 4.06 -9.78 -6.67
N GLN A 111 4.26 -8.47 -6.84
CA GLN A 111 5.36 -7.76 -6.22
C GLN A 111 4.88 -7.04 -4.96
N ALA A 112 5.11 -7.67 -3.81
CA ALA A 112 4.80 -7.05 -2.53
C ALA A 112 5.76 -5.90 -2.22
N ALA A 113 5.22 -4.81 -1.66
CA ALA A 113 6.05 -3.78 -1.06
C ALA A 113 6.70 -4.30 0.24
N GLU A 114 7.92 -3.88 0.54
CA GLU A 114 8.70 -4.39 1.68
C GLU A 114 7.99 -4.16 3.03
N ASP A 115 7.29 -3.04 3.16
CA ASP A 115 6.53 -2.67 4.37
C ASP A 115 5.17 -3.38 4.48
N ALA A 116 4.72 -4.05 3.41
CA ALA A 116 3.50 -4.86 3.40
C ALA A 116 3.73 -6.31 3.82
N LEU A 117 4.98 -6.73 4.04
CA LEU A 117 5.33 -8.08 4.48
C LEU A 117 5.43 -8.13 6.00
N TRP A 118 4.47 -8.77 6.66
CA TRP A 118 4.46 -8.91 8.12
C TRP A 118 4.18 -10.35 8.54
N ASP A 119 5.07 -10.93 9.35
CA ASP A 119 5.01 -12.33 9.82
C ASP A 119 4.68 -13.32 8.70
N ASN A 120 5.36 -13.14 7.56
CA ASN A 120 5.19 -13.87 6.31
C ASN A 120 3.83 -13.67 5.60
N GLY A 121 2.86 -12.96 6.17
CA GLY A 121 1.61 -12.57 5.51
C GLY A 121 1.71 -11.21 4.80
N LEU A 122 0.74 -10.94 3.91
CA LEU A 122 0.62 -9.64 3.26
C LEU A 122 -0.40 -8.77 4.01
N VAL A 123 0.01 -7.56 4.38
CA VAL A 123 -0.81 -6.59 5.11
C VAL A 123 -1.10 -5.33 4.30
N ASP A 124 -2.26 -4.74 4.56
CA ASP A 124 -2.69 -3.46 4.00
C ASP A 124 -1.93 -2.27 4.65
N PRO A 125 -2.05 -1.05 4.12
CA PRO A 125 -1.37 0.14 4.67
C PRO A 125 -1.75 0.53 6.10
N TRP A 126 -2.75 -0.12 6.70
CA TRP A 126 -3.15 0.05 8.09
C TRP A 126 -2.68 -1.12 8.98
N GLY A 127 -1.99 -2.12 8.40
CA GLY A 127 -1.44 -3.28 9.10
C GLY A 127 -2.41 -4.44 9.26
N ASN A 128 -3.56 -4.43 8.58
CA ASN A 128 -4.47 -5.57 8.61
C ASN A 128 -4.07 -6.59 7.52
N PRO A 129 -4.20 -7.90 7.76
CA PRO A 129 -3.98 -8.88 6.71
C PRO A 129 -4.99 -8.70 5.56
N TYR A 130 -4.53 -8.93 4.34
CA TYR A 130 -5.41 -9.06 3.19
C TYR A 130 -6.23 -10.35 3.32
N TYR A 131 -7.51 -10.25 3.01
CA TYR A 131 -8.40 -11.39 2.92
C TYR A 131 -8.84 -11.56 1.49
N ILE A 132 -9.10 -12.80 1.10
CA ILE A 132 -9.57 -13.17 -0.22
C ILE A 132 -10.82 -14.01 -0.06
N THR A 133 -11.76 -13.78 -0.95
CA THR A 133 -12.90 -14.68 -1.14
C THR A 133 -12.93 -15.07 -2.59
N VAL A 134 -12.89 -16.38 -2.85
CA VAL A 134 -13.01 -16.93 -4.19
C VAL A 134 -14.40 -17.49 -4.34
N ARG A 135 -15.15 -16.99 -5.33
CA ARG A 135 -16.48 -17.49 -5.67
C ARG A 135 -16.41 -18.16 -7.03
N GLU A 136 -16.97 -19.37 -7.09
CA GLU A 136 -17.12 -20.10 -8.34
C GLU A 136 -18.40 -19.62 -9.03
N ILE A 137 -18.26 -19.20 -10.28
CA ILE A 137 -19.38 -18.67 -11.09
C ILE A 137 -20.27 -19.83 -11.55
N GLN A 138 -19.71 -21.03 -11.77
CA GLN A 138 -20.41 -22.22 -12.27
C GLN A 138 -20.11 -23.48 -11.41
N PRO A 139 -20.79 -23.69 -10.27
CA PRO A 139 -20.49 -24.76 -9.31
C PRO A 139 -20.76 -26.19 -9.78
N ASN A 140 -21.38 -26.38 -10.96
CA ASN A 140 -21.72 -27.70 -11.52
C ASN A 140 -20.99 -28.01 -12.85
N ALA A 141 -20.07 -27.14 -13.26
CA ALA A 141 -19.21 -27.34 -14.44
C ALA A 141 -17.84 -27.88 -14.00
N GLN A 142 -17.07 -28.43 -14.94
CA GLN A 142 -15.66 -28.75 -14.66
C GLN A 142 -14.96 -27.42 -14.30
N PRO A 143 -14.21 -27.34 -13.19
CA PRO A 143 -13.60 -26.10 -12.74
C PRO A 143 -12.64 -25.56 -13.81
N ASP A 144 -12.99 -24.40 -14.37
CA ASP A 144 -12.17 -23.64 -15.31
C ASP A 144 -11.56 -22.44 -14.55
N PRO A 145 -10.24 -22.17 -14.69
CA PRO A 145 -9.60 -20.99 -14.11
C PRO A 145 -10.30 -19.65 -14.40
N GLU A 146 -11.05 -19.55 -15.51
CA GLU A 146 -11.82 -18.35 -15.86
C GLU A 146 -13.12 -18.18 -15.06
N ASP A 147 -13.62 -19.24 -14.42
CA ASP A 147 -14.90 -19.23 -13.68
C ASP A 147 -14.76 -18.79 -12.21
N TYR A 148 -13.62 -18.22 -11.81
CA TYR A 148 -13.39 -17.70 -10.45
C TYR A 148 -13.54 -16.17 -10.36
N GLU A 149 -14.50 -15.73 -9.54
CA GLU A 149 -14.57 -14.36 -9.05
C GLU A 149 -13.71 -14.23 -7.79
N ILE A 150 -12.57 -13.54 -7.91
CA ILE A 150 -11.65 -13.28 -6.80
C ILE A 150 -11.91 -11.88 -6.27
N VAL A 151 -12.31 -11.80 -5.00
CA VAL A 151 -12.63 -10.54 -4.31
C VAL A 151 -11.64 -10.34 -3.17
N VAL A 152 -10.93 -9.21 -3.19
CA VAL A 152 -9.94 -8.84 -2.16
C VAL A 152 -10.40 -7.55 -1.47
N PRO A 153 -11.23 -7.61 -0.41
CA PRO A 153 -11.78 -6.42 0.22
C PRO A 153 -10.73 -5.60 0.98
N ILE A 154 -10.72 -4.29 0.77
CA ILE A 154 -9.92 -3.34 1.55
C ILE A 154 -10.53 -3.24 2.96
N GLN A 155 -9.72 -3.55 3.99
CA GLN A 155 -10.19 -3.50 5.38
C GLN A 155 -10.18 -2.07 5.94
N GLY A 156 -9.15 -1.28 5.60
CA GLY A 156 -9.05 0.10 6.05
C GLY A 156 -8.77 0.23 7.55
N ARG A 157 -8.84 1.47 8.07
CA ARG A 157 -8.66 1.76 9.52
C ARG A 157 -9.76 1.15 10.41
N HIS A 158 -10.91 0.79 9.84
CA HIS A 158 -12.06 0.24 10.56
C HIS A 158 -12.64 -0.93 9.77
N ARG A 159 -12.33 -2.15 10.22
CA ARG A 159 -13.02 -3.43 9.98
C ARG A 159 -13.85 -3.46 8.68
N ALA A 160 -13.31 -4.11 7.64
CA ALA A 160 -13.96 -4.51 6.39
C ALA A 160 -14.95 -3.47 5.82
N LEU A 161 -14.60 -2.82 4.71
CA LEU A 161 -15.63 -2.28 3.82
C LEU A 161 -16.39 -3.48 3.22
N GLU A 162 -17.39 -4.00 3.95
CA GLU A 162 -18.18 -5.15 3.55
C GLU A 162 -18.96 -4.82 2.28
N PRO A 163 -18.89 -5.66 1.23
CA PRO A 163 -19.88 -5.65 0.17
C PRO A 163 -21.16 -6.28 0.73
N ASN A 164 -22.03 -5.42 1.27
CA ASN A 164 -23.45 -5.60 1.57
C ASN A 164 -24.02 -7.02 1.36
N GLY A 165 -24.38 -7.73 2.44
CA GLY A 165 -25.08 -9.01 2.32
C GLY A 165 -25.36 -9.76 3.62
N GLY A 166 -26.38 -9.32 4.38
CA GLY A 166 -27.39 -10.22 4.96
C GLY A 166 -27.05 -11.14 6.15
N SER A 167 -27.86 -10.97 7.20
CA SER A 167 -28.22 -11.94 8.25
C SER A 167 -27.21 -12.19 9.38
N SER A 168 -27.55 -11.66 10.56
CA SER A 168 -27.92 -12.51 11.69
C SER A 168 -28.47 -11.62 12.81
N GLY A 169 -29.78 -11.42 12.76
CA GLY A 169 -30.53 -10.98 13.93
C GLY A 169 -30.91 -12.20 14.76
N ALA A 170 -30.79 -12.03 16.07
CA ALA A 170 -31.46 -12.76 17.14
C ALA A 170 -30.96 -14.19 17.47
N ALA A 171 -30.27 -14.27 18.61
CA ALA A 171 -30.59 -15.22 19.68
C ALA A 171 -30.29 -14.53 21.03
N PRO A 172 -30.89 -14.95 22.16
CA PRO A 172 -31.89 -16.03 22.32
C PRO A 172 -33.34 -15.56 22.39
#